data_AF-A0A0M7BQH7-F1
#
_entry.id   AF-A0A0M7BQH7-F1
#
_cell.length_a   1.000
_cell.length_b   1.000
_cell.length_c   1.000
_cell.angle_alpha   90.00
_cell.angle_beta   90.00
_cell.angle_gamma   90.00
#
_symmetry.space_group_name_H-M   'P 1'
#
loop_
_entity.id
_entity.type
_entity.pdbx_description
1 polymer ?
#
loop_
_entity_poly.entity_id
_entity_poly.type
_entity_poly.pdbx_seq_one_letter_code
_entity_poly.pdbx_strand_id
1 'polypeptide(L)'
;MAHISIAFDTGNLLVEVPACQSHEDSRQPSKILVDVQQAVPGIFSDAKYEECYRKGFDSFARFSLPIFLDKDRDGKLASNSHINLVSNETGLLSVSVPDAIKARIKSAQKKSPVGALDLKFAIKVKNDTGKEFPFSAVAVFVDQEPYVFANLTSKPNGSFLVTLSDVSAKSAVENGDAMVLMHRSK
;
A
#
# COMPACT_ATOMS: atom_id res chain seq x y z
N MET A 1 25.39 1.36 11.53
CA MET A 1 24.19 2.20 11.31
C MET A 1 23.01 1.48 11.91
N ALA A 2 22.09 2.18 12.58
CA ALA A 2 20.86 1.56 13.08
C ALA A 2 19.83 1.59 11.93
N HIS A 3 19.38 0.42 11.49
CA HIS A 3 18.36 0.29 10.45
C HIS A 3 17.03 0.01 11.12
N ILE A 4 16.00 0.79 10.80
CA ILE A 4 14.62 0.36 11.05
C ILE A 4 14.36 -0.80 10.09
N SER A 5 14.09 -2.00 10.62
CA SER A 5 13.56 -3.09 9.80
C SER A 5 12.07 -2.88 9.62
N ILE A 6 11.69 -2.49 8.42
CA ILE A 6 10.30 -2.59 8.00
C ILE A 6 10.07 -4.03 7.56
N ALA A 7 9.37 -4.81 8.37
CA ALA A 7 9.06 -6.21 8.09
C ALA A 7 7.72 -6.31 7.33
N PHE A 8 7.71 -7.08 6.24
CA PHE A 8 6.51 -7.37 5.45
C PHE A 8 6.40 -8.87 5.23
N ASP A 9 5.29 -9.47 5.64
CA ASP A 9 4.98 -10.88 5.29
C ASP A 9 4.20 -10.92 3.97
N THR A 10 3.14 -10.12 3.84
CA THR A 10 2.28 -9.99 2.64
C THR A 10 1.48 -8.70 2.72
N GLY A 11 1.27 -8.03 1.57
CA GLY A 11 0.35 -6.91 1.47
C GLY A 11 -1.10 -7.39 1.42
N ASN A 12 -2.01 -6.65 2.07
CA ASN A 12 -3.45 -6.90 1.97
C ASN A 12 -4.08 -5.78 1.15
N LEU A 13 -4.68 -6.13 0.01
CA LEU A 13 -5.52 -5.23 -0.77
C LEU A 13 -6.97 -5.48 -0.39
N LEU A 14 -7.64 -4.41 0.05
CA LEU A 14 -9.06 -4.42 0.33
C LEU A 14 -9.76 -3.64 -0.78
N VAL A 15 -10.64 -4.32 -1.50
CA VAL A 15 -11.50 -3.70 -2.51
C VAL A 15 -12.91 -3.64 -1.96
N GLU A 16 -13.43 -2.43 -1.80
CA GLU A 16 -14.82 -2.24 -1.40
C GLU A 16 -15.74 -2.72 -2.53
N VAL A 17 -16.73 -3.53 -2.16
CA VAL A 17 -17.77 -4.03 -3.06
C VAL A 17 -19.14 -3.80 -2.42
N PRO A 18 -20.21 -3.60 -3.21
CA PRO A 18 -21.53 -3.38 -2.64
C PRO A 18 -22.06 -4.55 -1.81
N ALA A 19 -21.71 -5.79 -2.20
CA ALA A 19 -22.07 -7.00 -1.48
C ALA A 19 -21.13 -8.16 -1.84
N CYS A 20 -20.92 -9.06 -0.88
CA CYS A 20 -20.21 -10.33 -1.13
C CYS A 20 -21.07 -11.37 -1.84
N GLN A 21 -22.38 -11.37 -1.61
CA GLN A 21 -23.32 -12.38 -2.10
C GLN A 21 -24.31 -11.77 -3.11
N SER A 22 -24.84 -12.59 -4.01
CA SER A 22 -25.92 -12.21 -4.93
C SER A 22 -27.22 -11.96 -4.14
N HIS A 23 -28.01 -10.99 -4.62
CA HIS A 23 -29.33 -10.69 -4.07
C HIS A 23 -30.37 -11.75 -4.49
N GLU A 24 -30.20 -12.35 -5.67
CA GLU A 24 -31.06 -13.39 -6.23
C GLU A 24 -30.83 -14.76 -5.56
N ASP A 25 -29.58 -15.11 -5.25
CA ASP A 25 -29.21 -16.32 -4.50
C ASP A 25 -28.01 -16.03 -3.58
N SER A 26 -28.25 -15.96 -2.27
CA SER A 26 -27.20 -15.63 -1.29
C SER A 26 -26.10 -16.70 -1.16
N ARG A 27 -26.30 -17.88 -1.75
CA ARG A 27 -25.27 -18.92 -1.83
C ARG A 27 -24.24 -18.64 -2.94
N GLN A 28 -24.54 -17.71 -3.84
CA GLN A 28 -23.68 -17.33 -4.96
C GLN A 28 -22.96 -16.00 -4.67
N PRO A 29 -21.74 -15.79 -5.19
CA PRO A 29 -21.08 -14.50 -5.10
C PRO A 29 -21.85 -13.42 -5.86
N SER A 30 -21.72 -12.16 -5.44
CA SER A 30 -22.27 -11.04 -6.20
C SER A 30 -21.56 -10.91 -7.55
N LYS A 31 -22.25 -10.37 -8.57
CA LYS A 31 -21.64 -10.13 -9.88
C LYS A 31 -20.39 -9.23 -9.78
N ILE A 32 -20.47 -8.18 -8.97
CA ILE A 32 -19.34 -7.27 -8.76
C ILE A 32 -18.17 -7.97 -8.08
N LEU A 33 -18.42 -8.87 -7.12
CA LEU A 33 -17.34 -9.66 -6.50
C LEU A 33 -16.62 -10.52 -7.56
N VAL A 34 -17.36 -11.17 -8.46
CA VAL A 34 -16.77 -11.95 -9.57
C VAL A 34 -15.96 -11.05 -10.50
N ASP A 35 -16.48 -9.88 -10.87
CA ASP A 35 -15.77 -8.91 -11.72
C ASP A 35 -14.47 -8.44 -11.05
N VAL A 36 -14.49 -8.16 -9.74
CA VAL A 36 -13.31 -7.76 -8.96
C VAL A 36 -12.29 -8.90 -8.85
N GLN A 37 -12.74 -10.13 -8.60
CA GLN A 37 -11.88 -11.33 -8.57
C GLN A 37 -11.12 -11.54 -9.89
N GLN A 38 -11.71 -11.14 -11.03
CA GLN A 38 -11.07 -11.22 -12.34
C GLN A 38 -10.17 -10.01 -12.63
N ALA A 39 -10.61 -8.81 -12.24
CA ALA A 39 -9.89 -7.56 -12.53
C ALA A 39 -8.60 -7.40 -11.72
N VAL A 40 -8.62 -7.74 -10.42
CA VAL A 40 -7.49 -7.52 -9.52
C VAL A 40 -6.23 -8.28 -9.96
N PRO A 41 -6.27 -9.58 -10.31
CA PRO A 41 -5.12 -10.28 -10.87
C PRO A 41 -4.63 -9.69 -12.21
N GLY A 42 -5.51 -9.06 -12.98
CA GLY A 42 -5.13 -8.34 -14.21
C GLY A 42 -4.25 -7.10 -13.94
N ILE A 43 -4.37 -6.50 -12.75
CA ILE A 43 -3.52 -5.39 -12.31
C ILE A 43 -2.28 -5.92 -11.58
N PHE A 44 -2.52 -6.75 -10.57
CA PHE A 44 -1.52 -7.31 -9.66
C PHE A 44 -1.43 -8.82 -9.90
N SER A 45 -0.50 -9.24 -10.75
CA SER A 45 -0.47 -10.61 -11.33
C SER A 45 -0.46 -11.74 -10.30
N ASP A 46 0.17 -11.52 -9.15
CA ASP A 46 0.29 -12.53 -8.09
C ASP A 46 -0.72 -12.32 -6.94
N ALA A 47 -1.72 -11.47 -7.14
CA ALA A 47 -2.76 -11.25 -6.15
C ALA A 47 -3.66 -12.48 -6.04
N LYS A 48 -3.90 -12.93 -4.80
CA LYS A 48 -4.76 -14.07 -4.49
C LYS A 48 -5.98 -13.59 -3.73
N TYR A 49 -7.16 -13.93 -4.24
CA TYR A 49 -8.40 -13.70 -3.50
C TYR A 49 -8.39 -14.58 -2.24
N GLU A 50 -8.59 -13.95 -1.08
CA GLU A 50 -8.62 -14.63 0.21
C GLU A 50 -10.06 -14.85 0.66
N GLU A 51 -10.83 -13.76 0.75
CA GLU A 51 -12.21 -13.80 1.21
C GLU A 51 -12.98 -12.54 0.82
N CYS A 52 -14.28 -12.55 1.02
CA CYS A 52 -15.12 -11.36 1.03
C CYS A 52 -15.87 -11.33 2.36
N TYR A 53 -15.74 -10.23 3.09
CA TYR A 53 -16.33 -10.08 4.41
C TYR A 53 -16.99 -8.72 4.56
N ARG A 54 -17.89 -8.62 5.54
CA ARG A 54 -18.58 -7.37 5.88
C ARG A 54 -17.97 -6.77 7.14
N LYS A 55 -17.79 -5.44 7.14
CA LYS A 55 -17.40 -4.67 8.32
C LYS A 55 -18.28 -3.43 8.42
N GLY A 56 -19.22 -3.44 9.36
CA GLY A 56 -20.24 -2.39 9.46
C GLY A 56 -21.24 -2.48 8.31
N PHE A 57 -21.39 -1.41 7.54
CA PHE A 57 -22.27 -1.37 6.37
C PHE A 57 -21.56 -1.77 5.06
N ASP A 58 -20.22 -1.81 5.08
CA ASP A 58 -19.41 -2.00 3.89
C ASP A 58 -18.98 -3.46 3.75
N SER A 59 -18.83 -3.91 2.50
CA SER A 59 -18.28 -5.22 2.18
C SER A 59 -16.93 -5.07 1.47
N PHE A 60 -15.98 -5.93 1.82
CA PHE A 60 -14.61 -5.88 1.31
C PHE A 60 -14.21 -7.24 0.75
N ALA A 61 -13.77 -7.24 -0.50
CA ALA A 61 -13.01 -8.35 -1.07
C ALA A 61 -11.54 -8.17 -0.68
N ARG A 62 -10.98 -9.14 0.06
CA ARG A 62 -9.58 -9.15 0.47
C ARG A 62 -8.75 -9.98 -0.49
N PHE A 63 -7.65 -9.41 -0.91
CA PHE A 63 -6.61 -10.10 -1.67
C PHE A 63 -5.29 -10.02 -0.91
N SER A 64 -4.55 -11.11 -0.89
CA SER A 64 -3.12 -11.08 -0.56
C SER A 64 -2.34 -10.72 -1.80
N LEU A 65 -1.30 -9.89 -1.67
CA LEU A 65 -0.36 -9.59 -2.74
C LEU A 65 1.08 -9.55 -2.19
N PRO A 66 2.07 -9.98 -2.98
CA PRO A 66 3.46 -9.82 -2.60
C PRO A 66 3.87 -8.35 -2.68
N ILE A 67 4.60 -7.90 -1.68
CA ILE A 67 5.23 -6.58 -1.60
C ILE A 67 6.73 -6.80 -1.49
N PHE A 68 7.51 -6.08 -2.26
CA PHE A 68 8.96 -6.24 -2.30
C PHE A 68 9.63 -5.13 -1.52
N LEU A 69 10.58 -5.50 -0.66
CA LEU A 69 11.40 -4.56 0.06
C LEU A 69 12.69 -4.35 -0.70
N ASP A 70 12.91 -3.12 -1.13
CA ASP A 70 14.11 -2.70 -1.82
C ASP A 70 14.99 -1.90 -0.87
N LYS A 71 16.21 -2.39 -0.64
CA LYS A 71 17.17 -1.76 0.28
C LYS A 71 18.45 -1.33 -0.40
N ASP A 72 18.67 -1.76 -1.63
CA ASP A 72 19.89 -1.42 -2.32
C ASP A 72 19.75 -0.05 -2.99
N ARG A 73 20.85 0.41 -3.58
CA ARG A 73 20.94 1.73 -4.19
C ARG A 73 21.40 1.62 -5.65
N ASP A 74 21.06 0.52 -6.30
CA ASP A 74 21.50 0.25 -7.67
C ASP A 74 20.68 1.01 -8.73
N GLY A 75 19.62 1.70 -8.29
CA GLY A 75 18.72 2.50 -9.13
C GLY A 75 17.64 1.66 -9.83
N LYS A 76 17.49 0.39 -9.47
CA LYS A 76 16.48 -0.53 -9.98
C LYS A 76 15.60 -0.97 -8.82
N LEU A 77 14.33 -1.20 -9.13
CA LEU A 77 13.41 -1.75 -8.14
C LEU A 77 13.65 -3.26 -7.97
N ALA A 78 13.55 -3.74 -6.73
CA ALA A 78 13.57 -5.16 -6.40
C ALA A 78 12.54 -5.99 -7.23
N SER A 79 11.44 -5.37 -7.66
CA SER A 79 10.48 -5.95 -8.60
C SER A 79 9.92 -4.92 -9.57
N ASN A 80 9.93 -5.25 -10.87
CA ASN A 80 9.27 -4.44 -11.91
C ASN A 80 7.78 -4.79 -12.11
N SER A 81 7.27 -5.82 -11.43
CA SER A 81 5.88 -6.29 -11.55
C SER A 81 5.07 -6.17 -10.26
N HIS A 82 5.69 -5.72 -9.16
CA HIS A 82 5.05 -5.58 -7.84
C HIS A 82 5.26 -4.20 -7.25
N ILE A 83 4.42 -3.82 -6.28
CA ILE A 83 4.65 -2.61 -5.49
C ILE A 83 5.91 -2.85 -4.64
N ASN A 84 6.79 -1.85 -4.62
CA ASN A 84 8.01 -1.89 -3.83
C ASN A 84 7.90 -0.90 -2.68
N LEU A 85 8.48 -1.27 -1.56
CA LEU A 85 8.76 -0.37 -0.46
C LEU A 85 10.27 -0.18 -0.42
N VAL A 86 10.72 1.05 -0.62
CA VAL A 86 12.13 1.39 -0.73
C VAL A 86 12.60 1.96 0.60
N SER A 87 13.67 1.42 1.16
CA SER A 87 14.25 1.85 2.43
C SER A 87 15.77 1.72 2.39
N ASN A 88 16.47 2.84 2.25
CA ASN A 88 17.93 2.89 2.13
C ASN A 88 18.49 4.13 2.85
N GLU A 89 19.75 4.48 2.64
CA GLU A 89 20.38 5.63 3.29
C GLU A 89 19.86 7.00 2.82
N THR A 90 19.15 7.06 1.69
CA THR A 90 18.61 8.31 1.12
C THR A 90 17.20 8.62 1.62
N GLY A 91 16.45 7.61 2.03
CA GLY A 91 15.09 7.73 2.55
C GLY A 91 14.72 6.51 3.40
N LEU A 92 13.92 6.73 4.45
CA LEU A 92 13.52 5.64 5.34
C LEU A 92 12.40 4.79 4.77
N LEU A 93 11.48 5.41 4.04
CA LEU A 93 10.37 4.72 3.40
C LEU A 93 9.86 5.52 2.20
N SER A 94 9.91 4.89 1.03
CA SER A 94 9.14 5.28 -0.13
C SER A 94 8.23 4.14 -0.59
N VAL A 95 7.09 4.50 -1.19
CA VAL A 95 6.25 3.56 -1.93
C VAL A 95 6.50 3.76 -3.41
N SER A 96 7.00 2.73 -4.10
CA SER A 96 7.31 2.81 -5.52
C SER A 96 6.45 1.83 -6.33
N VAL A 97 5.80 2.35 -7.38
CA VAL A 97 4.92 1.59 -8.28
C VAL A 97 5.55 1.55 -9.67
N PRO A 98 6.04 0.38 -10.11
CA PRO A 98 6.65 0.23 -11.42
C PRO A 98 5.72 0.62 -12.58
N ASP A 99 6.30 1.07 -13.70
CA ASP A 99 5.57 1.47 -14.90
C ASP A 99 4.61 0.38 -15.42
N ALA A 100 5.00 -0.90 -15.31
CA ALA A 100 4.16 -2.01 -15.73
C ALA A 100 2.84 -2.07 -14.93
N ILE A 101 2.88 -1.83 -13.61
CA ILE A 101 1.69 -1.79 -12.78
C ILE A 101 0.89 -0.53 -13.07
N LYS A 102 1.54 0.64 -13.19
CA LYS A 102 0.87 1.89 -13.55
C LYS A 102 0.10 1.75 -14.86
N ALA A 103 0.68 1.09 -15.86
CA ALA A 103 0.03 0.82 -17.14
C ALA A 103 -1.20 -0.09 -16.98
N ARG A 104 -1.12 -1.13 -16.16
CA ARG A 104 -2.25 -2.04 -15.88
C ARG A 104 -3.36 -1.33 -15.10
N ILE A 105 -3.03 -0.51 -14.10
CA ILE A 105 -4.00 0.34 -13.37
C ILE A 105 -4.73 1.25 -14.35
N LYS A 106 -4.00 1.99 -15.21
CA LYS A 106 -4.59 2.87 -16.22
C LYS A 106 -5.48 2.09 -17.21
N SER A 107 -5.08 0.89 -17.60
CA SER A 107 -5.87 0.03 -18.50
C SER A 107 -7.15 -0.48 -17.83
N ALA A 108 -7.07 -0.89 -16.56
CA ALA A 108 -8.21 -1.33 -15.78
C ALA A 108 -9.21 -0.18 -15.55
N GLN A 109 -8.73 1.02 -15.19
CA GLN A 109 -9.58 2.20 -15.01
C GLN A 109 -10.36 2.57 -16.28
N LYS A 110 -9.76 2.44 -17.46
CA LYS A 110 -10.44 2.70 -18.75
C LYS A 110 -11.55 1.68 -19.06
N LYS A 111 -11.45 0.46 -18.55
CA LYS A 111 -12.36 -0.65 -18.83
C LYS A 111 -13.38 -0.89 -17.71
N SER A 112 -13.17 -0.27 -16.55
CA SER A 112 -13.94 -0.54 -15.34
C SER A 112 -15.28 0.20 -15.35
N PRO A 113 -16.42 -0.50 -15.19
CA PRO A 113 -17.71 0.13 -14.92
C PRO A 113 -17.80 0.72 -13.50
N VAL A 114 -16.81 0.43 -12.63
CA VAL A 114 -16.81 0.74 -11.19
C VAL A 114 -16.08 2.06 -10.87
N GLY A 115 -15.58 2.79 -11.87
CA GLY A 115 -14.95 4.10 -11.70
C GLY A 115 -13.44 4.07 -11.48
N ALA A 116 -12.88 5.20 -11.04
CA ALA A 116 -11.45 5.38 -10.81
C ALA A 116 -10.96 4.55 -9.61
N LEU A 117 -9.84 3.85 -9.81
CA LEU A 117 -9.18 3.10 -8.74
C LEU A 117 -8.45 4.09 -7.80
N ASP A 118 -9.04 4.38 -6.64
CA ASP A 118 -8.41 5.18 -5.59
C ASP A 118 -7.62 4.26 -4.64
N LEU A 119 -6.30 4.21 -4.81
CA LEU A 119 -5.44 3.34 -4.02
C LEU A 119 -4.99 4.06 -2.75
N LYS A 120 -5.26 3.43 -1.60
CA LYS A 120 -4.79 3.89 -0.29
C LYS A 120 -3.73 2.94 0.22
N PHE A 121 -2.65 3.51 0.76
CA PHE A 121 -1.53 2.75 1.30
C PHE A 121 -1.44 2.99 2.80
N ALA A 122 -1.46 1.90 3.57
CA ALA A 122 -1.27 1.91 5.02
C ALA A 122 -0.17 0.91 5.38
N ILE A 123 0.90 1.40 5.99
CA ILE A 123 2.16 0.70 6.18
C ILE A 123 2.48 0.69 7.66
N LYS A 124 2.50 -0.50 8.26
CA LYS A 124 2.93 -0.65 9.65
C LYS A 124 4.45 -0.64 9.71
N VAL A 125 5.01 0.33 10.43
CA VAL A 125 6.45 0.45 10.65
C VAL A 125 6.77 0.03 12.08
N LYS A 126 7.82 -0.78 12.24
CA LYS A 126 8.33 -1.21 13.55
C LYS A 126 9.73 -0.66 13.74
N ASN A 127 9.95 0.11 14.80
CA ASN A 127 11.29 0.51 15.21
C ASN A 127 11.91 -0.64 16.03
N ASP A 128 12.66 -1.51 15.39
CA ASP A 128 13.38 -2.63 16.01
C ASP A 128 14.84 -2.28 16.39
N THR A 129 15.22 -1.01 16.35
CA THR A 129 16.60 -0.57 16.64
C THR A 129 16.98 -0.67 18.12
N GLY A 130 16.03 -1.00 19.00
CA GLY A 130 16.22 -1.05 20.45
C GLY A 130 16.41 0.32 21.12
N LYS A 131 16.27 1.43 20.37
CA LYS A 131 16.41 2.81 20.87
C LYS A 131 15.41 3.75 20.22
N GLU A 132 15.31 4.97 20.73
CA GLU A 132 14.55 6.02 20.05
C GLU A 132 15.13 6.30 18.67
N PHE A 133 14.26 6.44 17.68
CA PHE A 133 14.66 6.68 16.31
C PHE A 133 13.96 7.93 15.76
N PRO A 134 14.68 9.03 15.54
CA PRO A 134 14.12 10.24 14.96
C PRO A 134 14.01 10.13 13.44
N PHE A 135 12.94 10.67 12.86
CA PHE A 135 12.67 10.69 11.43
C PHE A 135 11.85 11.92 11.03
N SER A 136 11.79 12.21 9.74
CA SER A 136 10.86 13.21 9.19
C SER A 136 9.75 12.53 8.42
N ALA A 137 8.50 12.92 8.66
CA ALA A 137 7.31 12.45 7.95
C ALA A 137 6.86 13.50 6.93
N VAL A 138 6.45 13.08 5.73
CA VAL A 138 6.05 13.97 4.63
C VAL A 138 4.74 13.52 4.01
N ALA A 139 3.74 14.39 4.01
CA ALA A 139 2.43 14.17 3.39
C ALA A 139 1.81 12.80 3.75
N VAL A 140 1.74 12.50 5.04
CA VAL A 140 1.22 11.25 5.59
C VAL A 140 0.39 11.47 6.85
N PHE A 141 -0.37 10.46 7.23
CA PHE A 141 -0.89 10.31 8.57
C PHE A 141 -0.02 9.33 9.35
N VAL A 142 0.40 9.68 10.56
CA VAL A 142 1.08 8.75 11.49
C VAL A 142 0.12 8.49 12.64
N ASP A 143 -0.30 7.24 12.82
CA ASP A 143 -1.31 6.85 13.80
C ASP A 143 -2.59 7.71 13.75
N GLN A 144 -3.05 8.01 12.52
CA GLN A 144 -4.22 8.85 12.19
C GLN A 144 -4.01 10.37 12.35
N GLU A 145 -2.86 10.82 12.88
CA GLU A 145 -2.54 12.25 12.95
C GLU A 145 -1.94 12.74 11.62
N PRO A 146 -2.47 13.82 11.02
CA PRO A 146 -2.00 14.33 9.73
C PRO A 146 -0.69 15.13 9.86
N TYR A 147 0.24 14.87 8.94
CA TYR A 147 1.52 15.57 8.84
C TYR A 147 1.81 15.98 7.39
N VAL A 148 1.85 17.28 7.12
CA VAL A 148 2.37 17.81 5.85
C VAL A 148 3.89 17.64 5.81
N PHE A 149 4.56 18.10 6.87
CA PHE A 149 5.96 17.85 7.16
C PHE A 149 6.17 17.94 8.67
N ALA A 150 6.79 16.93 9.30
CA ALA A 150 7.10 16.99 10.72
C ALA A 150 8.31 16.11 11.09
N ASN A 151 9.05 16.53 12.11
CA ASN A 151 10.08 15.71 12.74
C ASN A 151 9.46 14.95 13.91
N LEU A 152 9.49 13.62 13.84
CA LEU A 152 8.91 12.72 14.83
C LEU A 152 9.99 11.80 15.41
N THR A 153 9.66 11.13 16.50
CA THR A 153 10.54 10.13 17.12
C THR A 153 9.73 8.88 17.42
N SER A 154 10.19 7.74 16.91
CA SER A 154 9.60 6.45 17.23
C SER A 154 10.22 5.88 18.51
N LYS A 155 9.39 5.29 19.37
CA LYS A 155 9.82 4.66 20.62
C LYS A 155 10.63 3.38 20.35
N PRO A 156 11.57 3.01 21.24
CA PRO A 156 12.29 1.74 21.15
C PRO A 156 11.32 0.56 21.07
N ASN A 157 11.51 -0.35 20.11
CA ASN A 157 10.66 -1.53 19.90
C ASN A 157 9.17 -1.21 19.63
N GLY A 158 8.83 0.06 19.40
CA GLY A 158 7.49 0.52 19.11
C GLY A 158 7.09 0.25 17.67
N SER A 159 5.79 0.34 17.39
CA SER A 159 5.25 0.35 16.03
C SER A 159 4.25 1.46 15.85
N PHE A 160 4.17 2.00 14.64
CA PHE A 160 3.23 3.03 14.23
C PHE A 160 2.70 2.72 12.83
N LEU A 161 1.51 3.21 12.51
CA LEU A 161 0.91 3.10 11.19
C LEU A 161 1.16 4.37 10.40
N VAL A 162 1.76 4.23 9.21
CA VAL A 162 1.90 5.31 8.24
C VAL A 162 0.87 5.12 7.15
N THR A 163 -0.07 6.04 7.04
CA THR A 163 -1.03 6.09 5.93
C THR A 163 -0.64 7.20 4.98
N LEU A 164 -0.47 6.88 3.70
CA LEU A 164 -0.21 7.90 2.68
C LEU A 164 -1.39 8.87 2.60
N SER A 165 -1.10 10.18 2.50
CA SER A 165 -2.13 11.14 2.08
C SER A 165 -2.54 10.89 0.63
N ASP A 166 -3.66 11.46 0.21
CA ASP A 166 -4.13 11.38 -1.17
C ASP A 166 -3.08 11.88 -2.17
N VAL A 167 -2.30 12.91 -1.80
CA VAL A 167 -1.22 13.45 -2.63
C VAL A 167 -0.09 12.43 -2.79
N SER A 168 0.36 11.83 -1.69
CA SER A 168 1.45 10.84 -1.71
C SER A 168 1.01 9.55 -2.42
N ALA A 169 -0.21 9.08 -2.16
CA ALA A 169 -0.77 7.91 -2.83
C ALA A 169 -0.89 8.13 -4.34
N LYS A 170 -1.38 9.30 -4.76
CA LYS A 170 -1.45 9.66 -6.17
C LYS A 170 -0.07 9.79 -6.81
N SER A 171 0.91 10.38 -6.12
CA SER A 171 2.29 10.43 -6.63
C SER A 171 2.87 9.03 -6.84
N ALA A 172 2.67 8.12 -5.89
CA ALA A 172 3.11 6.73 -6.03
C ALA A 172 2.50 6.07 -7.28
N VAL A 173 1.19 6.24 -7.51
CA VAL A 173 0.47 5.60 -8.63
C VAL A 173 0.72 6.29 -9.98
N GLU A 174 0.86 7.61 -10.02
CA GLU A 174 0.99 8.36 -11.28
C GLU A 174 2.45 8.57 -11.66
N ASN A 175 3.28 9.02 -10.72
CA ASN A 175 4.69 9.32 -10.93
C ASN A 175 5.55 8.08 -10.71
N GLY A 176 5.07 7.10 -9.95
CA GLY A 176 5.78 5.85 -9.67
C GLY A 176 6.54 5.84 -8.35
N ASP A 177 6.53 6.94 -7.61
CA ASP A 177 7.20 7.04 -6.31
C ASP A 177 6.53 8.04 -5.37
N ALA A 178 6.57 7.75 -4.08
CA ALA A 178 6.27 8.68 -3.01
C ALA A 178 7.15 8.39 -1.78
N MET A 179 8.10 9.28 -1.51
CA MET A 179 8.88 9.28 -0.27
C MET A 179 8.05 9.86 0.88
N VAL A 180 7.88 9.06 1.93
CA VAL A 180 6.96 9.39 3.04
C VAL A 180 7.64 9.48 4.39
N LEU A 181 8.75 8.76 4.58
CA LEU A 181 9.62 8.90 5.74
C LEU A 181 11.05 9.17 5.28
N MET A 182 11.68 10.17 5.88
CA MET A 182 13.06 10.56 5.59
C MET A 182 13.92 10.39 6.84
N HIS A 183 15.20 10.09 6.62
CA HIS A 183 16.20 10.24 7.68
C HIS A 183 16.17 11.69 8.14
N ARG A 184 16.16 11.90 9.46
CA ARG A 184 16.23 13.25 10.00
C ARG A 184 17.56 13.88 9.57
N SER A 185 17.49 14.99 8.86
CA SER A 185 18.66 15.82 8.56
C SER A 185 19.36 16.19 9.87
N LYS A 186 20.69 16.04 9.92
CA LYS A 186 21.49 16.56 11.04
C LYS A 186 21.41 18.08 11.10
#